data_AF-A0A259BFR3-F1
#
_entry.id   AF-A0A259BFR3-F1
#
_cell.length_a   1.000
_cell.length_b   1.000
_cell.length_c   1.000
_cell.angle_alpha   90.00
_cell.angle_beta   90.00
_cell.angle_gamma   90.00
#
_symmetry.space_group_name_H-M   'P 1'
#
loop_
_entity.id
_entity.type
_entity.pdbx_description
1 polymer ?
#
loop_
_entity_poly.entity_id
_entity_poly.type
_entity_poly.pdbx_seq_one_letter_code
_entity_poly.pdbx_strand_id
1 'polypeptide(L)'
;MLNLHDEFNYQPELIDRLNRLYAVIGQHRFTTATLMALAGGFFLMQWLLLADQASGYPWLGIPVLMAAVWFSVMPATRIAKTLAWSVRLHQGFLSFRDLNWMHAMTKRHPSLLAGAEIYLQSKTPVPMDALRQFWPNLVNEEEKSRPKLD
;
A
#
# COMPACT_ATOMS: atom_id res chain seq x y z
N MET A 1 6.44 13.73 -0.23
CA MET A 1 6.03 12.70 0.74
C MET A 1 4.74 13.15 1.42
N LEU A 2 3.82 12.27 1.83
CA LEU A 2 2.65 12.65 2.63
C LEU A 2 3.11 13.03 4.04
N ASN A 3 2.86 14.28 4.46
CA ASN A 3 3.16 14.71 5.82
C ASN A 3 1.93 14.45 6.70
N LEU A 4 1.95 13.30 7.37
CA LEU A 4 0.88 12.84 8.27
C LEU A 4 1.25 12.98 9.74
N HIS A 5 2.29 13.76 10.04
CA HIS A 5 2.64 14.04 11.42
C HIS A 5 1.49 14.81 12.09
N ASP A 6 1.18 14.42 13.32
CA ASP A 6 0.24 15.16 14.16
C ASP A 6 0.87 16.46 14.71
N GLU A 7 0.12 17.16 15.57
CA GLU A 7 0.58 18.38 16.25
C GLU A 7 1.85 18.17 17.10
N PHE A 8 2.18 16.93 17.46
CA PHE A 8 3.36 16.55 18.25
C PHE A 8 4.50 15.96 17.41
N ASN A 9 4.45 16.12 16.08
CA ASN A 9 5.39 15.52 15.15
C ASN A 9 5.49 13.99 15.28
N TYR A 10 4.40 13.33 15.66
CA TYR A 10 4.33 11.89 15.76
C TYR A 10 3.56 11.30 14.58
N GLN A 11 4.07 10.17 14.07
CA GLN A 11 3.43 9.36 13.05
C GLN A 11 3.69 7.88 13.41
N PRO A 12 2.66 7.02 13.44
CA PRO A 12 2.85 5.60 13.70
C PRO A 12 3.82 4.98 12.68
N GLU A 13 4.70 4.10 13.14
CA GLU A 13 5.75 3.51 12.30
C GLU A 13 5.15 2.72 11.11
N LEU A 14 4.04 2.03 11.34
CA LEU A 14 3.28 1.35 10.28
C LEU A 14 2.82 2.32 9.19
N ILE A 15 2.33 3.51 9.57
CA ILE A 15 1.84 4.53 8.65
C ILE A 15 3.02 5.13 7.86
N ASP A 16 4.17 5.39 8.50
CA ASP A 16 5.37 5.85 7.79
C ASP A 16 5.85 4.84 6.74
N ARG A 17 5.91 3.56 7.10
CA ARG A 17 6.30 2.51 6.15
C ARG A 17 5.30 2.38 5.00
N LEU A 18 4.00 2.44 5.26
CA LEU A 18 2.95 2.44 4.23
C LEU A 18 3.07 3.65 3.30
N ASN A 19 3.37 4.84 3.84
CA ASN A 19 3.57 6.04 3.05
C ASN A 19 4.82 5.99 2.18
N ARG A 20 5.93 5.45 2.69
CA ARG A 20 7.14 5.22 1.88
C ARG A 20 6.86 4.28 0.73
N LEU A 21 6.21 3.16 1.01
CA LEU A 21 5.84 2.17 0.00
C LEU A 21 4.89 2.78 -1.03
N TYR A 22 3.89 3.54 -0.59
CA TYR A 22 2.97 4.27 -1.45
C TYR A 22 3.69 5.27 -2.36
N ALA A 23 4.64 6.03 -1.83
CA ALA A 23 5.43 6.98 -2.62
C ALA A 23 6.25 6.27 -3.70
N VAL A 24 6.93 5.17 -3.34
CA VAL A 24 7.71 4.36 -4.29
C VAL A 24 6.81 3.79 -5.38
N ILE A 25 5.66 3.22 -5.03
CA ILE A 25 4.71 2.67 -6.00
C ILE A 25 4.12 3.77 -6.86
N GLY A 26 3.73 4.90 -6.29
CA GLY A 26 3.20 6.05 -7.03
C GLY A 26 4.17 6.53 -8.10
N GLN A 27 5.47 6.55 -7.80
CA GLN A 27 6.52 6.98 -8.73
C GLN A 27 6.91 5.91 -9.76
N HIS A 28 6.98 4.64 -9.36
CA HIS A 28 7.60 3.59 -10.17
C HIS A 28 6.64 2.52 -10.69
N ARG A 29 5.34 2.55 -10.38
CA ARG A 29 4.39 1.47 -10.73
C ARG A 29 4.40 1.12 -12.23
N PHE A 30 4.47 2.11 -13.11
CA PHE A 30 4.46 1.88 -14.55
C PHE A 30 5.78 1.30 -15.03
N THR A 31 6.91 1.79 -14.51
CA THR A 31 8.24 1.21 -14.80
C THR A 31 8.29 -0.25 -14.36
N THR A 32 7.83 -0.55 -13.15
CA THR A 32 7.75 -1.91 -12.62
C THR A 32 6.83 -2.78 -13.48
N ALA A 33 5.66 -2.27 -13.88
CA ALA A 33 4.75 -2.99 -14.75
C ALA A 33 5.36 -3.29 -16.12
N THR A 34 6.07 -2.33 -16.73
CA THR A 34 6.75 -2.55 -18.02
C THR A 34 7.83 -3.61 -17.90
N LEU A 35 8.65 -3.58 -16.85
CA LEU A 35 9.67 -4.61 -16.61
C LEU A 35 9.05 -5.99 -16.39
N MET A 36 7.95 -6.07 -15.64
CA MET A 36 7.19 -7.31 -15.48
C MET A 36 6.62 -7.78 -16.82
N ALA A 37 6.08 -6.89 -17.65
CA ALA A 37 5.53 -7.27 -18.95
C ALA A 37 6.61 -7.85 -19.88
N LEU A 38 7.79 -7.21 -19.91
CA LEU A 38 8.94 -7.72 -20.66
C LEU A 38 9.42 -9.07 -20.14
N ALA A 39 9.55 -9.22 -18.82
CA ALA A 39 9.94 -10.48 -18.21
C ALA A 39 8.92 -11.59 -18.50
N GLY A 40 7.63 -11.30 -18.39
CA GLY A 40 6.55 -12.24 -18.69
C GLY A 40 6.53 -12.67 -20.16
N GLY A 41 6.74 -11.73 -21.08
CA GLY A 41 6.95 -12.02 -22.49
C GLY A 41 8.16 -12.92 -22.73
N PHE A 42 9.28 -12.65 -22.06
CA PHE A 42 10.50 -13.47 -22.15
C PHE A 42 10.27 -14.90 -21.65
N PHE A 43 9.57 -15.08 -20.52
CA PHE A 43 9.20 -16.41 -20.02
C PHE A 43 8.33 -17.17 -21.02
N LEU A 44 7.34 -16.53 -21.65
CA LEU A 44 6.51 -17.19 -22.65
C LEU A 44 7.31 -17.59 -23.90
N MET A 45 8.25 -16.75 -24.32
CA MET A 45 9.12 -17.02 -25.47
C MET A 45 10.14 -18.15 -25.22
N GLN A 46 10.34 -18.61 -23.98
CA GLN A 46 11.21 -19.76 -23.69
C GLN A 46 10.79 -21.01 -24.47
N TRP A 47 9.49 -21.25 -24.70
CA TRP A 47 9.02 -22.38 -25.51
C TRP A 47 9.50 -22.33 -26.97
N LEU A 48 9.71 -21.12 -27.51
CA LEU A 48 10.09 -20.91 -28.90
C LEU A 48 11.62 -20.95 -29.09
N LEU A 49 12.37 -20.60 -28.05
CA LEU A 49 13.83 -20.45 -28.10
C LEU A 49 14.58 -21.67 -27.57
N LEU A 50 13.99 -22.44 -26.65
CA LEU A 50 14.56 -23.68 -26.12
C LEU A 50 13.85 -24.87 -26.78
N ALA A 51 14.37 -25.29 -27.94
CA ALA A 51 13.83 -26.42 -28.72
C ALA A 51 13.97 -27.78 -28.02
N ASP A 52 14.73 -27.88 -26.93
CA ASP A 52 14.99 -29.11 -26.18
C ASP A 52 14.44 -28.97 -24.76
N GLN A 53 13.30 -29.61 -24.53
CA GLN A 53 12.45 -29.48 -23.34
C GLN A 53 13.08 -30.15 -22.12
N ALA A 54 13.58 -29.37 -21.14
CA ALA A 54 13.73 -29.87 -19.77
C ALA A 54 13.89 -28.79 -18.67
N SER A 55 14.32 -27.56 -18.98
CA SER A 55 14.82 -26.63 -17.94
C SER A 55 14.14 -25.26 -17.85
N GLY A 56 13.01 -25.05 -18.54
CA GLY A 56 12.27 -23.78 -18.52
C GLY A 56 11.02 -23.79 -17.64
N TYR A 57 10.61 -22.60 -17.18
CA TYR A 57 9.32 -22.40 -16.49
C TYR A 57 8.44 -21.38 -17.23
N PRO A 58 8.12 -21.63 -18.51
CA PRO A 58 7.44 -20.65 -19.34
C PRO A 58 6.01 -20.33 -18.89
N TRP A 59 5.36 -21.27 -18.20
CA TRP A 59 4.06 -21.01 -17.54
C TRP A 59 4.11 -19.90 -16.49
N LEU A 60 5.31 -19.53 -15.98
CA LEU A 60 5.49 -18.36 -15.11
C LEU A 60 5.31 -17.03 -15.85
N GLY A 61 5.35 -17.02 -17.18
CA GLY A 61 5.10 -15.81 -17.96
C GLY A 61 3.68 -15.27 -17.78
N ILE A 62 2.69 -16.15 -17.67
CA ILE A 62 1.28 -15.78 -17.46
C ILE A 62 1.07 -15.03 -16.13
N PRO A 63 1.44 -15.57 -14.95
CA PRO A 63 1.27 -14.84 -13.69
C PRO A 63 2.08 -13.55 -13.63
N VAL A 64 3.26 -13.49 -14.26
CA VAL A 64 4.06 -12.26 -14.32
C VAL A 64 3.37 -11.19 -15.18
N LEU A 65 2.76 -11.56 -16.31
CA LEU A 65 1.96 -10.64 -17.13
C LEU A 65 0.71 -10.16 -16.39
N MET A 66 0.02 -11.07 -15.68
CA MET A 66 -1.12 -10.71 -14.84
C MET A 66 -0.74 -9.71 -13.76
N ALA A 67 0.44 -9.89 -13.12
CA ALA A 67 0.97 -8.92 -12.17
C ALA A 67 1.28 -7.57 -12.82
N ALA A 68 1.85 -7.55 -14.04
CA ALA A 68 2.10 -6.31 -14.78
C ALA A 68 0.81 -5.51 -15.04
N VAL A 69 -0.24 -6.19 -15.49
CA VAL A 69 -1.56 -5.58 -15.71
C VAL A 69 -2.13 -5.06 -14.39
N TRP A 70 -2.06 -5.87 -13.32
CA TRP A 70 -2.51 -5.46 -11.99
C TRP A 70 -1.82 -4.18 -11.51
N PHE A 71 -0.50 -4.08 -11.65
CA PHE A 71 0.28 -2.88 -11.28
C PHE A 71 -0.09 -1.64 -12.11
N SER A 72 -0.54 -1.84 -13.35
CA SER A 72 -0.93 -0.76 -14.25
C SER A 72 -2.33 -0.22 -13.97
N VAL A 73 -3.28 -1.09 -13.60
CA VAL A 73 -4.70 -0.75 -13.47
C VAL A 73 -5.08 -0.38 -12.03
N MET A 74 -4.49 -1.03 -11.03
CA MET A 74 -4.91 -0.81 -9.64
C MET A 74 -4.38 0.52 -9.07
N PRO A 75 -5.14 1.15 -8.16
CA PRO A 75 -4.68 2.35 -7.46
C PRO A 75 -3.46 2.00 -6.60
N ALA A 76 -2.50 2.93 -6.53
CA ALA A 76 -1.26 2.75 -5.79
C ALA A 76 -1.49 2.43 -4.30
N THR A 77 -2.60 2.91 -3.71
CA THR A 77 -3.00 2.58 -2.34
C THR A 77 -3.32 1.10 -2.16
N ARG A 78 -4.00 0.46 -3.12
CA ARG A 78 -4.27 -0.99 -3.06
C ARG A 78 -2.99 -1.79 -3.23
N ILE A 79 -2.13 -1.41 -4.17
CA ILE A 79 -0.84 -2.09 -4.40
C ILE A 79 0.04 -1.97 -3.14
N ALA A 80 0.11 -0.78 -2.55
CA ALA A 80 0.85 -0.55 -1.30
C ALA A 80 0.30 -1.39 -0.17
N LYS A 81 -1.03 -1.42 0.03
CA LYS A 81 -1.66 -2.25 1.06
C LYS A 81 -1.37 -3.75 0.88
N THR A 82 -1.39 -4.25 -0.36
CA THR A 82 -1.07 -5.66 -0.64
C THR A 82 0.40 -5.98 -0.39
N LEU A 83 1.31 -5.10 -0.81
CA LEU A 83 2.74 -5.25 -0.61
C LEU A 83 3.15 -4.97 0.85
N ALA A 84 2.31 -4.31 1.65
CA ALA A 84 2.58 -4.08 3.06
C ALA A 84 2.72 -5.38 3.88
N TRP A 85 2.22 -6.52 3.37
CA TRP A 85 2.46 -7.82 4.01
C TRP A 85 3.94 -8.23 3.93
N SER A 86 4.69 -7.81 2.90
CA SER A 86 6.13 -8.11 2.83
C SER A 86 6.95 -7.33 3.86
N VAL A 87 6.37 -6.29 4.45
CA VAL A 87 6.96 -5.58 5.58
C VAL A 87 6.70 -6.42 6.82
N ARG A 88 7.75 -6.93 7.49
CA ARG A 88 7.63 -7.56 8.82
C ARG A 88 6.97 -6.55 9.76
N LEU A 89 5.71 -6.77 10.06
CA LEU A 89 4.93 -5.94 10.98
C LEU A 89 4.86 -6.63 12.34
N HIS A 90 5.04 -5.84 13.39
CA HIS A 90 4.84 -6.32 14.75
C HIS A 90 3.37 -6.70 14.92
N GLN A 91 3.11 -7.95 15.28
CA GLN A 91 1.81 -8.37 15.77
C GLN A 91 1.64 -7.76 17.17
N GLY A 92 0.69 -6.83 17.31
CA GLY A 92 0.50 -6.08 18.54
C GLY A 92 -0.77 -5.25 18.53
N PHE A 93 -0.98 -4.56 19.63
CA PHE A 93 -2.09 -3.62 19.83
C PHE A 93 -1.61 -2.19 19.63
N LEU A 94 -2.53 -1.31 19.25
CA LEU A 94 -2.26 0.12 19.16
C LEU A 94 -1.90 0.68 20.54
N SER A 95 -0.84 1.48 20.59
CA SER A 95 -0.52 2.25 21.77
C SER A 95 -1.50 3.41 21.94
N PHE A 96 -1.55 3.99 23.13
CA PHE A 96 -2.33 5.20 23.39
C PHE A 96 -1.92 6.36 22.46
N ARG A 97 -0.64 6.42 22.08
CA ARG A 97 -0.12 7.42 21.12
C ARG A 97 -0.67 7.19 19.72
N ASP A 98 -0.77 5.95 19.27
CA ASP A 98 -1.34 5.61 17.96
C ASP A 98 -2.83 5.97 17.88
N LEU A 99 -3.58 5.73 18.97
CA LEU A 99 -4.99 6.10 19.08
C LEU A 99 -5.17 7.62 19.08
N ASN A 100 -4.33 8.36 19.80
CA ASN A 100 -4.35 9.83 19.79
C ASN A 100 -4.00 10.39 18.42
N TRP A 101 -3.01 9.82 17.73
CA TRP A 101 -2.69 10.19 16.35
C TRP A 101 -3.89 9.96 15.42
N MET A 102 -4.53 8.80 15.52
CA MET A 102 -5.72 8.50 14.70
C MET A 102 -6.86 9.49 15.01
N HIS A 103 -7.05 9.84 16.27
CA HIS A 103 -8.01 10.88 16.67
C HIS A 103 -7.64 12.25 16.10
N ALA A 104 -6.37 12.66 16.14
CA ALA A 104 -5.90 13.90 15.54
C ALA A 104 -6.13 13.92 14.02
N MET A 105 -5.89 12.81 13.33
CA MET A 105 -6.18 12.68 11.90
C MET A 105 -7.68 12.78 11.59
N THR A 106 -8.56 12.27 12.47
CA THR A 106 -10.01 12.47 12.31
C THR A 106 -10.47 13.89 12.60
N LYS A 107 -9.77 14.64 13.46
CA LYS A 107 -10.03 16.08 13.65
C LYS A 107 -9.63 16.88 12.41
N ARG A 108 -8.51 16.50 11.77
CA ARG A 108 -8.04 17.11 10.52
C ARG A 108 -8.96 16.79 9.34
N HIS A 109 -9.45 15.55 9.27
CA HIS A 109 -10.35 15.05 8.22
C HIS A 109 -11.62 14.44 8.84
N PRO A 110 -12.68 15.24 9.06
CA PRO A 110 -13.88 14.77 9.77
C PRO A 110 -14.63 13.64 9.03
N SER A 111 -14.42 13.49 7.71
CA SER A 111 -14.94 12.37 6.91
C SER A 111 -14.42 10.99 7.38
N LEU A 112 -13.27 10.95 8.06
CA LEU A 112 -12.67 9.71 8.55
C LEU A 112 -13.30 9.21 9.87
N LEU A 113 -14.09 10.04 10.55
CA LEU A 113 -14.62 9.75 11.88
C LEU A 113 -15.47 8.49 11.90
N ALA A 114 -16.41 8.34 10.96
CA ALA A 114 -17.30 7.17 10.89
C ALA A 114 -16.54 5.83 10.79
N GLY A 115 -15.38 5.83 10.12
CA GLY A 115 -14.53 4.64 10.01
C GLY A 115 -13.60 4.41 11.20
N ALA A 116 -13.23 5.47 11.93
CA ALA A 116 -12.32 5.39 13.07
C ALA A 116 -13.05 5.21 14.42
N GLU A 117 -14.33 5.57 14.49
CA GLU A 117 -15.13 5.59 15.72
C GLU A 117 -15.12 4.25 16.45
N ILE A 118 -15.25 3.15 15.70
CA ILE A 118 -15.21 1.78 16.21
C ILE A 118 -13.91 1.49 16.98
N TYR A 119 -12.80 2.05 16.51
CA TYR A 119 -11.50 1.88 17.16
C TYR A 119 -11.29 2.86 18.31
N LEU A 120 -11.73 4.11 18.16
CA LEU A 120 -11.57 5.15 19.17
C LEU A 120 -12.44 4.92 20.42
N GLN A 121 -13.63 4.32 20.25
CA GLN A 121 -14.54 4.00 21.35
C GLN A 121 -14.36 2.58 21.89
N SER A 122 -13.40 1.82 21.34
CA SER A 122 -13.17 0.43 21.75
C SER A 122 -12.73 0.38 23.22
N LYS A 123 -13.47 -0.39 24.02
CA LYS A 123 -13.08 -0.73 25.41
C LYS A 123 -12.01 -1.82 25.47
N THR A 124 -11.78 -2.51 24.36
CA THR A 124 -10.78 -3.58 24.24
C THR A 124 -9.56 -3.08 23.47
N PRO A 125 -8.37 -3.69 23.69
CA PRO A 125 -7.16 -3.34 22.94
C PRO A 125 -7.38 -3.45 21.43
N VAL A 126 -7.12 -2.37 20.70
CA VAL A 126 -7.32 -2.31 19.25
C VAL A 126 -6.12 -2.95 18.54
N PRO A 127 -6.33 -3.88 17.59
CA PRO A 127 -5.23 -4.47 16.86
C PRO A 127 -4.54 -3.45 15.95
N MET A 128 -3.23 -3.62 15.73
CA MET A 128 -2.44 -2.79 14.81
C MET A 128 -3.02 -2.75 13.38
N ASP A 129 -3.77 -3.78 12.98
CA ASP A 129 -4.45 -3.84 11.69
C ASP A 129 -5.51 -2.74 11.50
N ALA A 130 -6.03 -2.14 12.57
CA ALA A 130 -6.91 -0.97 12.48
C ALA A 130 -6.24 0.20 11.74
N LEU A 131 -4.94 0.47 12.01
CA LEU A 131 -4.18 1.48 11.27
C LEU A 131 -4.04 1.12 9.78
N ARG A 132 -3.88 -0.17 9.47
CA ARG A 132 -3.81 -0.65 8.07
C ARG A 132 -5.14 -0.48 7.34
N GLN A 133 -6.26 -0.59 8.04
CA GLN A 133 -7.60 -0.38 7.49
C GLN A 133 -7.94 1.11 7.38
N PHE A 134 -7.47 1.93 8.32
CA PHE A 134 -7.63 3.38 8.33
C PHE A 134 -6.83 4.08 7.22
N TRP A 135 -5.60 3.62 6.97
CA TRP A 135 -4.63 4.27 6.08
C TRP A 135 -5.13 4.58 4.66
N PRO A 136 -5.79 3.67 3.91
CA PRO A 136 -6.25 3.97 2.55
C PRO A 136 -7.22 5.16 2.49
N ASN A 137 -8.12 5.25 3.47
CA ASN A 137 -9.09 6.34 3.54
C ASN A 137 -8.39 7.66 3.87
N LEU A 138 -7.43 7.63 4.79
CA LEU A 138 -6.61 8.79 5.12
C LEU A 138 -5.82 9.31 3.90
N VAL A 139 -5.18 8.42 3.13
CA VAL A 139 -4.46 8.82 1.91
C VAL A 139 -5.42 9.45 0.90
N ASN A 140 -6.58 8.86 0.67
CA ASN A 140 -7.56 9.41 -0.27
C ASN A 140 -8.02 10.82 0.13
N GLU A 141 -8.27 11.06 1.42
CA GLU A 141 -8.68 12.38 1.92
C GLU A 141 -7.54 13.41 1.85
N GLU A 142 -6.31 13.00 2.15
CA GLU A 142 -5.12 13.86 1.97
C GLU A 142 -4.86 14.20 0.50
N GLU A 143 -5.10 13.28 -0.42
CA GLU A 143 -4.98 13.54 -1.86
C GLU A 143 -6.07 14.47 -2.38
N LYS A 144 -7.30 14.34 -1.89
CA LYS A 144 -8.39 15.29 -2.20
C LYS A 144 -8.11 16.68 -1.63
N SER A 145 -7.51 16.74 -0.45
CA SER A 145 -7.24 17.99 0.27
C SER A 145 -6.02 18.74 -0.27
N ARG A 146 -5.20 18.11 -1.11
CA ARG A 146 -4.06 18.77 -1.76
C ARG A 146 -4.55 19.67 -2.89
N PRO A 147 -4.15 20.95 -2.92
CA PRO A 147 -4.42 21.80 -4.07
C PRO A 147 -3.77 21.16 -5.30
N LYS A 148 -4.54 21.04 -6.38
CA LYS A 148 -3.98 20.74 -7.70
C LYS A 148 -3.05 21.90 -8.04
N LEU A 149 -1.75 21.64 -8.04
CA LEU A 149 -0.79 22.51 -8.71
C LEU A 149 -1.05 22.30 -10.21
N ASP A 150 -1.92 23.14 -10.75
CA ASP A 150 -2.07 23.35 -12.19
C ASP A 150 -0.79 23.98 -12.76
#